data_AF-T0YYN1-F1
#
_entry.id   AF-T0YYN1-F1
#
_cell.length_a   1.000
_cell.length_b   1.000
_cell.length_c   1.000
_cell.angle_alpha   90.00
_cell.angle_beta   90.00
_cell.angle_gamma   90.00
#
_symmetry.space_group_name_H-M   'P 1'
#
loop_
_entity.id
_entity.type
_entity.pdbx_description
1 polymer ?
#
loop_
_entity_poly.entity_id
_entity_poly.type
_entity_poly.pdbx_seq_one_letter_code
_entity_poly.pdbx_strand_id
1 'polypeptide(L)'
;MQLTLGPLQYFWHRDDVFKFYRAAVQWPLDTIYLGETVCSKRRELGTRDWIALANELAESGREIVLSSLALLEAESDLSAL
;
A
#
# COMPACT_ATOMS: atom_id res chain seq x y z
N MET A 1 9.37 -19.49 9.46
CA MET A 1 9.82 -18.64 8.33
C MET A 1 8.69 -17.65 8.08
N GLN A 2 8.95 -16.35 8.01
CA GLN A 2 7.93 -15.34 7.71
C GLN A 2 8.10 -14.87 6.26
N LEU A 3 6.99 -14.82 5.50
CA LEU A 3 6.95 -14.33 4.14
C LEU A 3 6.20 -13.00 4.07
N THR A 4 6.85 -12.00 3.48
CA THR A 4 6.37 -10.62 3.44
C THR A 4 6.25 -10.13 2.00
N LEU A 5 5.16 -9.42 1.72
CA LEU A 5 4.99 -8.70 0.46
C LEU A 5 5.31 -7.21 0.67
N GLY A 6 6.27 -6.70 -0.09
CA GLY A 6 6.61 -5.27 -0.11
C GLY A 6 5.61 -4.41 -0.91
N PRO A 7 5.71 -3.08 -0.81
CA PRO A 7 4.87 -2.15 -1.56
C PRO A 7 5.21 -2.15 -3.06
N LEU A 8 4.25 -1.71 -3.88
CA LEU A 8 4.40 -1.66 -5.33
C LEU A 8 5.53 -0.69 -5.75
N GLN A 9 6.42 -1.18 -6.61
CA GLN A 9 7.56 -0.38 -7.10
C GLN A 9 7.27 0.34 -8.42
N TYR A 10 6.22 -0.08 -9.14
CA TYR A 10 5.84 0.45 -10.45
C TYR A 10 4.46 1.10 -10.41
N PHE A 11 4.22 2.00 -11.36
CA PHE A 11 2.93 2.66 -11.51
C PHE A 11 1.89 1.69 -12.09
N TRP A 12 0.79 1.51 -11.37
CA TRP A 12 -0.33 0.66 -11.73
C TRP A 12 -1.62 1.49 -11.64
N HIS A 13 -2.60 1.17 -12.46
CA HIS A 13 -3.92 1.78 -12.34
C HIS A 13 -4.61 1.33 -11.06
N ARG A 14 -5.48 2.18 -10.52
CA ARG A 14 -6.19 2.01 -9.25
C ARG A 14 -6.85 0.65 -9.13
N ASP A 15 -7.55 0.22 -10.16
CA ASP A 15 -8.28 -1.06 -10.15
C ASP A 15 -7.34 -2.26 -10.10
N ASP A 16 -6.19 -2.17 -10.78
CA ASP A 16 -5.16 -3.22 -10.75
C ASP A 16 -4.53 -3.32 -9.36
N VAL A 17 -4.28 -2.18 -8.69
CA VAL A 17 -3.78 -2.14 -7.31
C VAL A 17 -4.74 -2.85 -6.36
N PHE A 18 -6.03 -2.49 -6.39
CA PHE A 18 -7.01 -3.14 -5.52
C PHE A 18 -7.15 -4.63 -5.79
N LYS A 19 -7.22 -5.01 -7.07
CA LYS A 19 -7.31 -6.41 -7.49
C LYS A 19 -6.10 -7.21 -7.01
N PHE A 20 -4.90 -6.65 -7.15
CA PHE A 20 -3.66 -7.28 -6.72
C PHE A 20 -3.65 -7.55 -5.21
N TYR A 21 -3.92 -6.54 -4.40
CA TYR A 21 -3.84 -6.69 -2.95
C TYR A 21 -4.95 -7.59 -2.38
N ARG A 22 -6.16 -7.54 -2.95
CA ARG A 22 -7.24 -8.48 -2.60
C ARG A 22 -6.87 -9.92 -2.93
N ALA A 23 -6.17 -10.16 -4.04
CA ALA A 23 -5.65 -11.48 -4.37
C ALA A 23 -4.48 -11.89 -3.45
N ALA A 24 -3.61 -10.95 -3.07
CA ALA A 24 -2.46 -11.21 -2.19
C ALA A 24 -2.86 -11.73 -0.81
N VAL A 25 -4.04 -11.35 -0.33
CA VAL A 25 -4.67 -11.89 0.89
C VAL A 25 -5.07 -13.37 0.77
N GLN A 26 -4.85 -14.03 -0.37
CA GLN A 26 -5.01 -15.49 -0.49
C GLN A 26 -3.67 -16.23 -0.59
N TRP A 27 -2.55 -15.50 -0.60
CA TRP A 27 -1.21 -16.07 -0.69
C TRP A 27 -0.68 -16.47 0.70
N PRO A 28 0.34 -17.35 0.77
CA PRO A 28 0.95 -17.76 2.03
C PRO A 28 1.89 -16.67 2.58
N LEU A 29 1.34 -15.47 2.84
CA LEU A 29 2.02 -14.30 3.38
C LEU A 29 1.59 -14.05 4.82
N ASP A 30 2.55 -13.67 5.66
CA ASP A 30 2.34 -13.23 7.05
C ASP A 30 2.07 -11.72 7.11
N THR A 31 2.81 -10.94 6.32
CA THR A 31 2.77 -9.46 6.33
C THR A 31 2.63 -8.88 4.92
N ILE A 32 1.81 -7.84 4.77
CA ILE A 32 1.60 -7.12 3.51
C ILE A 32 1.82 -5.62 3.73
N TYR A 33 2.74 -5.03 2.97
CA TYR A 33 2.99 -3.60 2.95
C TYR A 33 2.15 -2.92 1.86
N LEU A 34 1.39 -1.91 2.27
CA LEU A 34 0.56 -1.04 1.42
C LEU A 34 1.14 0.37 1.38
N GLY A 35 0.77 1.16 0.38
CA GLY A 35 1.17 2.55 0.27
C GLY A 35 2.13 2.83 -0.89
N GLU A 36 2.51 4.10 -1.01
CA GLU A 36 3.37 4.62 -2.07
C GLU A 36 4.71 5.04 -1.47
N THR A 37 5.79 4.36 -1.86
CA THR A 37 7.14 4.60 -1.33
C THR A 37 8.08 5.30 -2.31
N VAL A 38 7.68 5.46 -3.58
CA VAL A 38 8.54 5.87 -4.68
C VAL A 38 8.38 7.35 -5.02
N CYS A 39 7.19 7.81 -5.37
CA CYS A 39 7.00 9.19 -5.82
C CYS A 39 5.58 9.70 -5.56
N SER A 40 5.47 10.89 -4.96
CA SER A 40 4.20 11.56 -4.64
C SER A 40 3.34 11.89 -5.87
N LYS A 41 3.89 11.81 -7.09
CA LYS A 41 3.16 12.04 -8.34
C LYS A 41 2.28 10.85 -8.76
N ARG A 42 2.45 9.67 -8.16
CA ARG A 42 1.61 8.48 -8.42
C ARG A 42 0.30 8.54 -7.63
N ARG A 43 -0.62 9.38 -8.11
CA ARG A 43 -1.78 9.87 -7.33
C ARG A 43 -3.08 9.09 -7.49
N GLU A 44 -3.06 7.87 -8.02
CA GLU A 44 -4.31 7.11 -8.24
C GLU A 44 -4.94 6.59 -6.93
N LEU A 45 -4.15 6.41 -5.87
CA LEU A 45 -4.63 6.15 -4.52
C LEU A 45 -4.08 7.21 -3.56
N GLY A 46 -4.99 7.85 -2.81
CA GLY A 46 -4.62 8.75 -1.71
C GLY A 46 -4.52 8.02 -0.38
N THR A 47 -4.06 8.71 0.67
CA THR A 47 -3.91 8.15 2.02
C THR A 47 -5.19 7.50 2.55
N ARG A 48 -6.35 8.12 2.30
CA ARG A 48 -7.65 7.55 2.70
C ARG A 48 -7.95 6.22 2.01
N ASP A 49 -7.59 6.08 0.74
CA ASP A 49 -7.78 4.83 0.00
C ASP A 49 -6.88 3.73 0.56
N TRP A 50 -5.62 4.06 0.88
CA TRP A 50 -4.68 3.11 1.49
C TRP A 50 -5.13 2.66 2.87
N ILE A 51 -5.60 3.57 3.72
CA ILE A 51 -6.14 3.24 5.05
C ILE A 51 -7.39 2.37 4.92
N ALA A 52 -8.30 2.71 4.01
CA ALA A 52 -9.51 1.93 3.78
C ALA A 52 -9.17 0.50 3.32
N LEU A 53 -8.24 0.36 2.37
CA LEU A 53 -7.76 -0.94 1.92
C LEU A 53 -7.06 -1.69 3.07
N ALA A 54 -6.24 -1.01 3.87
CA ALA A 54 -5.56 -1.66 4.99
C ALA A 54 -6.54 -2.28 5.99
N ASN A 55 -7.60 -1.54 6.33
CA ASN A 55 -8.67 -2.04 7.19
C ASN A 55 -9.38 -3.24 6.55
N GLU A 56 -9.73 -3.17 5.25
CA GLU A 56 -10.33 -4.29 4.51
C GLU A 56 -9.46 -5.56 4.59
N LEU A 57 -8.16 -5.44 4.33
CA LEU A 57 -7.26 -6.59 4.28
C LEU A 57 -6.90 -7.13 5.67
N ALA A 58 -6.92 -6.28 6.70
CA ALA A 58 -6.63 -6.68 8.09
C ALA A 58 -7.65 -7.67 8.64
N GLU A 59 -8.89 -7.68 8.12
CA GLU A 59 -9.91 -8.68 8.47
C GLU A 59 -9.47 -10.12 8.15
N SER A 60 -8.47 -10.30 7.29
CA SER A 60 -7.91 -11.61 6.97
C SER A 60 -6.97 -12.19 8.05
N GLY A 61 -6.67 -11.44 9.11
CA GLY A 61 -5.75 -11.84 10.17
C GLY A 61 -4.27 -11.69 9.83
N ARG A 62 -3.94 -11.10 8.67
CA ARG A 62 -2.56 -10.76 8.29
C ARG A 62 -2.12 -9.45 8.92
N GLU A 63 -0.82 -9.31 9.12
CA GLU A 63 -0.24 -8.03 9.48
C GLU A 63 -0.23 -7.12 8.25
N ILE A 64 -0.96 -6.01 8.33
CA ILE A 64 -0.99 -5.01 7.26
C ILE A 64 -0.21 -3.79 7.72
N VAL A 65 0.81 -3.41 6.96
CA VAL A 65 1.69 -2.29 7.28
C VAL A 65 1.51 -1.19 6.25
N LEU A 66 1.23 0.03 6.72
CA LEU A 66 1.17 1.21 5.86
C LEU A 66 2.57 1.81 5.68
N SER A 67 2.92 2.08 4.44
CA SER A 67 4.19 2.68 4.03
C SER A 67 3.94 4.08 3.47
N SER A 68 4.82 5.01 3.80
CA SER A 68 4.84 6.37 3.23
C SER A 68 5.96 6.51 2.19
N LEU A 69 6.03 7.68 1.57
CA LEU A 69 7.15 8.05 0.70
C LEU A 69 8.49 7.86 1.45
N ALA A 70 9.45 7.22 0.80
CA ALA A 70 10.78 7.03 1.37
C ALA A 70 11.54 8.34 1.57
N LEU A 71 11.25 9.34 0.73
CA LEU A 71 11.76 10.70 0.82
C LEU A 71 10.62 11.68 0.58
N LEU A 72 10.46 12.64 1.50
CA LEU A 72 9.59 13.81 1.32
C LEU A 72 10.45 14.97 0.84
N GLU A 73 10.13 15.53 -0.32
CA GLU A 73 10.94 16.60 -0.94
C GLU A 73 10.23 17.96 -0.88
N ALA A 74 8.91 17.97 -0.72
CA ALA A 74 8.09 19.18 -0.64
C ALA A 74 7.11 19.14 0.54
N GLU A 75 6.72 20.33 1.03
CA GLU A 75 5.68 20.48 2.05
C GLU A 75 4.33 19.90 1.62
N SER A 76 4.05 19.92 0.31
CA SER A 76 2.89 19.26 -0.26
C SER A 76 2.89 17.74 -0.10
N ASP A 77 4.07 17.11 -0.03
CA ASP A 77 4.18 15.67 0.21
C ASP A 77 3.81 15.36 1.66
N LEU A 78 4.28 16.17 2.61
CA LEU A 78 3.92 16.05 4.03
C LEU A 78 2.43 16.30 4.26
N SER A 79 1.87 17.31 3.59
CA SER A 79 0.45 17.67 3.71
C SER A 79 -0.50 16.60 3.14
N ALA A 80 0.02 15.66 2.35
CA ALA A 80 -0.77 14.59 1.74
C ALA A 80 -0.81 13.30 2.59
N LEU A 81 0.05 13.18 3.62
CA LEU A 81 0.03 12.09 4.60
C LEU A 81 -1.07 12.32 5.64
#